data_AF-A0A974WKH1-F1
#
_entry.id   AF-A0A974WKH1-F1
#
_cell.length_a   1.000
_cell.length_b   1.000
_cell.length_c   1.000
_cell.angle_alpha   90.00
_cell.angle_beta   90.00
_cell.angle_gamma   90.00
#
_symmetry.space_group_name_H-M   'P 1'
#
loop_
_entity.id
_entity.type
_entity.pdbx_description
1 polymer ?
#
loop_
_entity_poly.entity_id
_entity_poly.type
_entity_poly.pdbx_seq_one_letter_code
_entity_poly.pdbx_strand_id
1 'polypeptide(L)' 'MKKLLKILSKNKNMNYDNYNFLKKFIDNQGRIVFKKKYSKFLSNSIKKKIKVLIKKYRYLSIFPYCYKHNFRL' A
#
# COMPACT_ATOMS: atom_id res chain seq x y z
N MET A 1 -4.61 13.36 -13.34
CA MET A 1 -4.33 13.53 -11.89
C MET A 1 -5.57 13.64 -10.99
N LYS A 2 -6.65 14.35 -11.38
CA LYS A 2 -7.86 14.55 -10.54
C LYS A 2 -8.53 13.24 -10.06
N LYS A 3 -8.50 12.16 -10.85
CA LYS A 3 -9.06 10.83 -10.45
C LYS A 3 -8.34 10.21 -9.24
N LEU A 4 -7.01 10.32 -9.15
CA LEU A 4 -6.20 9.68 -8.11
C LEU A 4 -6.42 10.33 -6.73
N LEU A 5 -6.54 11.66 -6.72
CA LEU A 5 -6.90 12.44 -5.53
C LEU A 5 -8.35 12.19 -5.10
N LYS A 6 -9.27 11.99 -6.05
CA LYS A 6 -10.67 11.61 -5.76
C LYS A 6 -10.75 10.26 -5.06
N ILE A 7 -9.96 9.28 -5.49
CA ILE A 7 -9.86 7.95 -4.85
C ILE A 7 -9.30 8.08 -3.43
N LEU A 8 -8.24 8.86 -3.23
CA LEU A 8 -7.64 9.07 -1.90
C LEU A 8 -8.52 9.89 -0.94
N SER A 9 -9.36 10.79 -1.45
CA SER A 9 -10.22 11.68 -0.66
C SER A 9 -11.55 11.04 -0.23
N LYS A 10 -12.10 10.08 -1.02
CA LYS A 10 -13.37 9.40 -0.70
C LYS A 10 -13.27 8.18 0.22
N ASN A 11 -12.07 7.75 0.61
CA ASN A 11 -11.85 6.46 1.27
C ASN A 11 -12.17 6.46 2.78
N LYS A 12 -13.47 6.51 3.12
CA LYS A 12 -13.97 5.97 4.40
C LYS A 12 -14.10 4.43 4.34
N ASN A 13 -14.34 3.84 3.17
CA ASN A 13 -14.56 2.40 2.98
C ASN A 13 -13.57 1.75 1.99
N MET A 14 -13.35 0.43 2.14
CA MET A 14 -12.65 -0.39 1.14
C MET A 14 -13.42 -0.35 -0.18
N ASN A 15 -12.72 -0.03 -1.26
CA ASN A 15 -13.19 -0.28 -2.63
C ASN A 15 -12.19 -1.20 -3.31
N TYR A 16 -12.65 -2.06 -4.21
CA TYR A 16 -11.82 -3.00 -4.98
C TYR A 16 -10.68 -2.29 -5.73
N ASP A 17 -10.92 -1.06 -6.18
CA ASP A 17 -9.90 -0.19 -6.77
C ASP A 17 -8.75 0.17 -5.82
N ASN A 18 -9.04 0.32 -4.52
CA ASN A 18 -8.02 0.58 -3.51
C ASN A 18 -7.18 -0.66 -3.23
N TYR A 19 -7.78 -1.86 -3.25
CA TYR A 19 -7.03 -3.11 -3.07
C TYR A 19 -6.01 -3.30 -4.19
N ASN A 20 -6.45 -3.22 -5.46
CA ASN A 20 -5.57 -3.37 -6.61
C ASN A 20 -4.50 -2.28 -6.68
N PHE A 21 -4.82 -1.06 -6.23
CA PHE A 21 -3.83 0.01 -6.12
C PHE A 21 -2.81 -0.27 -5.01
N LEU A 22 -3.25 -0.62 -3.81
CA LEU A 22 -2.36 -0.83 -2.65
C LEU A 22 -1.50 -2.10 -2.79
N LYS A 23 -2.03 -3.16 -3.42
CA LYS A 23 -1.27 -4.38 -3.75
C LYS A 23 -0.01 -4.10 -4.56
N LYS A 24 0.00 -3.05 -5.41
CA LYS A 24 1.19 -2.64 -6.18
C LYS A 24 2.35 -2.15 -5.32
N PHE A 25 2.09 -1.77 -4.07
CA PHE A 25 3.09 -1.31 -3.10
C PHE A 25 3.51 -2.40 -2.11
N ILE A 26 3.05 -3.64 -2.30
CA ILE A 26 3.41 -4.77 -1.46
C ILE A 26 4.20 -5.75 -2.33
N ASP A 27 5.37 -6.18 -1.87
CA ASP A 27 6.14 -7.22 -2.55
C ASP A 27 5.67 -8.63 -2.17
N ASN A 28 6.25 -9.65 -2.81
CA ASN A 28 5.89 -11.04 -2.57
C ASN A 28 6.23 -11.53 -1.14
N GLN A 29 7.13 -10.83 -0.44
CA GLN A 29 7.46 -11.08 0.96
C GLN A 29 6.57 -10.27 1.92
N GLY A 30 5.55 -9.58 1.40
CA GLY A 30 4.66 -8.73 2.17
C GLY A 30 5.28 -7.38 2.56
N ARG A 31 6.46 -6.97 2.06
CA ARG A 31 7.09 -5.68 2.40
C ARG A 31 6.44 -4.52 1.67
N ILE A 32 6.39 -3.35 2.32
CA ILE A 32 5.87 -2.12 1.68
C ILE A 32 7.00 -1.48 0.86
N VAL A 33 6.87 -1.48 -0.46
CA VAL A 33 7.88 -0.98 -1.40
C VAL A 33 7.30 0.12 -2.29
N PHE A 34 7.92 1.30 -2.24
CA PHE A 34 7.62 2.40 -3.16
C PHE A 34 8.62 2.36 -4.32
N LYS A 35 8.24 1.72 -5.43
CA LYS A 35 9.10 1.65 -6.64
C LYS A 35 9.50 3.05 -7.11
N LYS A 36 10.74 3.24 -7.58
CA LYS A 36 11.26 4.53 -8.09
C LYS A 36 10.35 5.18 -9.14
N LYS A 37 9.66 4.39 -9.98
CA LYS A 37 8.68 4.89 -10.97
C LYS A 37 7.54 5.73 -10.37
N TYR A 38 7.26 5.56 -9.08
CA TYR A 38 6.23 6.30 -8.36
C TYR A 38 6.79 7.49 -7.56
N SER A 39 8.11 7.72 -7.55
CA SER A 39 8.74 8.77 -6.72
C SER A 39 8.34 10.18 -7.14
N LYS A 40 8.20 10.44 -8.44
CA LYS A 40 7.73 11.73 -9.00
C LYS A 40 6.26 12.03 -8.69
N PHE A 41 5.45 11.01 -8.45
CA PHE A 41 3.99 11.14 -8.28
C PHE A 41 3.52 11.02 -6.83
N LEU A 42 4.34 10.46 -5.94
CA LEU A 42 4.02 10.27 -4.54
C LEU A 42 4.86 11.17 -3.65
N SER A 43 4.23 12.25 -3.18
CA SER A 43 4.75 13.05 -2.09
C SER A 43 4.85 12.24 -0.78
N ASN A 44 5.69 12.69 0.14
CA ASN A 44 5.89 12.02 1.42
C ASN A 44 4.60 11.91 2.26
N SER A 45 3.68 12.87 2.14
CA SER A 45 2.37 12.83 2.80
C SER A 45 1.48 11.70 2.28
N ILE A 46 1.46 11.48 0.96
CA ILE A 46 0.69 10.37 0.35
C ILE A 46 1.31 9.03 0.73
N LYS A 47 2.65 8.91 0.74
CA LYS A 47 3.34 7.69 1.19
C LYS A 47 2.97 7.32 2.64
N LYS A 48 2.90 8.31 3.54
CA LYS A 48 2.44 8.10 4.93
C LYS A 48 1.01 7.56 4.98
N LYS A 49 0.08 8.16 4.23
CA LYS A 49 -1.32 7.68 4.15
C LYS A 49 -1.42 6.24 3.63
N ILE A 50 -0.67 5.91 2.59
CA ILE A 50 -0.62 4.55 2.03
C ILE A 50 -0.10 3.54 3.06
N LYS A 51 0.98 3.87 3.79
CA LYS A 51 1.49 3.01 4.87
C LYS A 51 0.43 2.73 5.95
N VAL A 52 -0.32 3.76 6.36
CA VAL A 52 -1.40 3.61 7.36
C VAL A 52 -2.51 2.71 6.82
N LEU A 53 -2.93 2.91 5.57
CA LEU A 53 -3.94 2.07 4.93
C LEU A 53 -3.50 0.61 4.83
N ILE A 54 -2.28 0.34 4.35
CA ILE A 54 -1.75 -1.03 4.27
C ILE A 54 -1.71 -1.68 5.65
N LYS A 55 -1.28 -0.95 6.69
CA LYS A 55 -1.31 -1.46 8.08
C LYS A 55 -2.73 -1.81 8.54
N LYS A 56 -3.72 -0.95 8.27
CA LYS A 56 -5.14 -1.22 8.57
C LYS A 56 -5.65 -2.48 7.86
N TYR A 57 -5.24 -2.67 6.61
CA TYR A 57 -5.63 -3.86 5.84
C TYR A 57 -4.91 -5.15 6.26
N ARG A 58 -3.68 -5.05 6.78
CA ARG A 58 -3.03 -6.18 7.45
C ARG A 58 -3.75 -6.60 8.72
N TYR A 59 -4.20 -5.64 9.51
CA TYR A 59 -4.99 -5.92 10.71
C TYR A 59 -6.30 -6.65 10.38
N LEU A 60 -6.90 -6.35 9.23
CA LEU A 60 -8.08 -7.05 8.70
C LEU A 60 -7.74 -8.37 7.98
N SER A 61 -6.49 -8.84 8.02
CA SER A 61 -6.02 -10.05 7.33
C SER A 61 -6.16 -10.03 5.80
N ILE A 62 -6.28 -8.85 5.18
CA ILE A 62 -6.45 -8.69 3.73
C ILE A 62 -5.11 -8.65 3.00
N PHE A 63 -4.07 -8.14 3.66
CA PHE A 63 -2.70 -8.17 3.14
C PHE A 63 -1.78 -8.96 4.07
N PRO A 64 -0.77 -9.65 3.51
CA PRO A 64 0.19 -10.37 4.33
C PRO A 64 1.06 -9.42 5.15
N TYR A 65 1.44 -9.89 6.34
CA TYR A 65 2.55 -9.32 7.10
C TYR A 65 3.89 -9.67 6.43
N CYS A 66 4.95 -8.95 6.78
CA CYS A 66 6.27 -9.25 6.22
C CYS A 66 6.69 -10.67 6.64
N TYR A 67 6.89 -11.56 5.68
CA TYR A 67 7.52 -12.84 5.93
C TYR A 67 9.02 -12.61 6.14
N LYS A 68 9.50 -12.82 7.37
CA LYS A 68 10.93 -12.97 7.60
C LYS A 68 11.32 -14.33 7.04
N HIS A 69 12.01 -14.34 5.90
CA HIS A 69 12.78 -15.51 5.48
C HIS A 69 13.94 -15.68 6.46
N ASN A 70 13.70 -16.42 7.55
CA ASN A 70 14.78 -16.92 8.38
C ASN A 70 15.39 -18.12 7.64
N PHE A 71 16.20 -17.88 6.61
CA PHE A 71 17.15 -18.90 6.18
C PHE A 71 18.23 -18.94 7.26
N ARG A 72 18.09 -19.88 8.21
CA ARG A 72 19.24 -20.43 8.91
C ARG A 72 19.96 -21.29 7.87
N LEU A 73 21.01 -20.75 7.27
CA LEU A 73 22.07 -21.54 6.63
C LEU A 73 22.96 -22.09 7.73
#